data_AF-A0A1Z8V4F9-F1
#
_entry.id   AF-A0A1Z8V4F9-F1
#
_cell.length_a   1.000
_cell.length_b   1.000
_cell.length_c   1.000
_cell.angle_alpha   90.00
_cell.angle_beta   90.00
_cell.angle_gamma   90.00
#
_symmetry.space_group_name_H-M   'P 1'
#
loop_
_entity.id
_entity.type
_entity.pdbx_description
1 polymer ?
#
loop_
_entity_poly.entity_id
_entity_poly.type
_entity_poly.pdbx_seq_one_letter_code
_entity_poly.pdbx_strand_id
1 'polypeptide(L)' 'MTQDELWHMMHTLGWDVRNDDIVLEVGGTVVSGIEQPEGYNKKWSSPKGHRKYNKDAFIVIKNRSRDDHTKSKAQTNE' A
#
# COMPACT_ATOMS: atom_id res chain seq x y z
N MET A 1 1.03 16.86 7.05
CA MET A 1 2.04 16.19 6.22
C MET A 1 2.24 16.95 4.93
N THR A 2 3.18 17.88 4.95
CA THR A 2 3.76 18.50 3.76
C THR A 2 4.79 17.55 3.14
N GLN A 3 5.27 17.89 1.95
CA GLN A 3 6.38 17.17 1.32
C GLN A 3 7.64 17.17 2.22
N ASP A 4 7.91 18.27 2.91
CA ASP A 4 9.09 18.38 3.78
C ASP A 4 8.99 17.49 5.02
N GLU A 5 7.79 17.38 5.60
CA GLU A 5 7.52 16.48 6.73
C GLU A 5 7.75 15.01 6.34
N LEU A 6 7.40 14.62 5.10
CA LEU A 6 7.67 13.29 4.57
C LEU A 6 9.18 13.02 4.45
N TRP A 7 9.94 13.97 3.89
CA TRP A 7 11.40 13.82 3.75
C TRP A 7 12.10 13.76 5.11
N HIS A 8 11.68 14.60 6.07
CA HIS A 8 12.23 14.57 7.42
C HIS A 8 11.94 13.26 8.14
N MET A 9 10.75 12.69 7.94
CA MET A 9 10.39 11.37 8.47
C MET A 9 11.29 10.27 7.87
N MET A 10 11.45 10.24 6.54
CA MET A 10 12.33 9.26 5.89
C MET A 10 13.78 9.36 6.40
N HIS A 11 14.29 10.58 6.56
CA HIS A 11 15.61 10.82 7.15
C HIS A 11 15.68 10.34 8.61
N THR A 12 14.66 10.61 9.42
CA THR A 12 14.59 10.17 10.83
C THR A 12 14.56 8.65 10.96
N LEU A 13 13.88 7.96 10.05
CA LEU A 13 13.90 6.50 9.95
C LEU A 13 15.23 5.95 9.39
N GLY A 14 16.14 6.85 8.99
CA GLY A 14 17.45 6.56 8.45
C GLY A 14 17.40 5.99 7.02
N TRP A 15 16.30 6.13 6.30
CA TRP A 15 16.11 5.55 4.96
C TRP A 15 16.95 6.28 3.91
N ASP A 16 17.63 5.52 3.06
CA ASP A 16 18.35 6.06 1.91
C ASP A 16 17.45 5.96 0.67
N VAL A 17 16.67 7.00 0.42
CA VAL A 17 15.69 7.01 -0.69
C VAL A 17 16.31 6.84 -2.09
N ARG A 18 17.64 6.94 -2.24
CA ARG A 18 18.31 6.73 -3.53
C ARG A 18 18.75 5.28 -3.74
N ASN A 19 18.99 4.54 -2.66
CA ASN A 19 19.58 3.19 -2.72
C ASN A 19 18.68 2.10 -2.10
N ASP A 20 17.75 2.46 -1.20
CA ASP A 20 16.79 1.54 -0.61
C ASP A 20 15.63 1.24 -1.59
N ASP A 21 15.11 0.01 -1.54
CA ASP A 21 13.89 -0.40 -2.26
C ASP A 21 12.65 0.14 -1.53
N ILE A 22 12.29 1.38 -1.85
CA ILE A 22 11.11 2.06 -1.31
C ILE A 22 9.91 1.83 -2.24
N VAL A 23 8.85 1.23 -1.69
CA VAL A 23 7.61 0.96 -2.42
C VAL A 23 6.43 1.74 -1.85
N LEU A 24 5.52 2.13 -2.75
CA LEU A 24 4.23 2.74 -2.41
C LEU A 24 3.12 1.75 -2.72
N GLU A 25 2.35 1.39 -1.70
CA GLU A 25 1.21 0.50 -1.83
C GLU A 25 -0.08 1.24 -1.51
N VAL A 26 -1.07 1.15 -2.40
CA VAL A 26 -2.37 1.83 -2.21
C VAL A 26 -3.38 0.83 -1.64
N GLY A 27 -3.82 1.08 -0.41
CA GLY A 27 -4.92 0.39 0.24
C GLY A 27 -6.27 1.08 0.00
N GLY A 28 -7.37 0.35 0.19
CA GLY A 28 -8.71 0.91 0.02
C GLY A 28 -9.13 1.08 -1.45
N THR A 29 -8.63 0.22 -2.34
CA THR A 29 -9.07 0.16 -3.74
C THR A 29 -9.89 -1.08 -4.01
N VAL A 30 -10.89 -0.97 -4.89
CA VAL A 30 -11.71 -2.09 -5.34
C VAL A 30 -11.64 -2.15 -6.86
N VAL A 31 -11.38 -3.34 -7.39
CA VAL A 31 -11.53 -3.63 -8.82
C VAL A 31 -12.81 -4.44 -8.98
N SER A 32 -13.70 -3.98 -9.86
CA SER A 32 -14.92 -4.74 -10.16
C SER A 32 -14.57 -6.02 -10.90
N GLY A 33 -14.89 -7.18 -10.32
CA GLY A 33 -14.59 -8.49 -10.90
C GLY A 33 -15.67 -9.07 -11.81
N ILE A 34 -16.85 -8.45 -11.85
CA ILE A 34 -18.04 -9.01 -12.50
C ILE A 34 -18.46 -8.17 -13.71
N GLU A 35 -18.95 -8.85 -14.76
CA GLU A 35 -19.66 -8.18 -15.85
C GLU A 35 -21.00 -7.65 -15.31
N GLN A 36 -21.31 -6.40 -15.63
CA GLN A 36 -22.58 -5.79 -15.25
C GLN A 36 -23.62 -6.03 -16.35
N PRO A 37 -24.91 -6.23 -16.00
CA PRO A 37 -25.97 -6.37 -16.99
C PRO A 37 -26.22 -5.05 -17.75
N GLU A 38 -26.87 -5.14 -18.90
CA GLU A 38 -27.30 -3.96 -19.66
C GLU A 38 -28.22 -3.07 -18.81
N GLY A 39 -27.98 -1.75 -18.82
CA GLY A 39 -28.76 -0.79 -18.04
C GLY A 39 -28.43 -0.72 -16.54
N TYR A 40 -27.33 -1.31 -16.07
CA TYR A 40 -26.95 -1.24 -14.65
C TYR A 40 -26.80 0.21 -14.14
N ASN A 41 -27.04 0.41 -12.83
CA ASN A 41 -26.91 1.72 -12.21
C ASN A 41 -25.43 2.11 -11.99
N LYS A 42 -24.92 3.02 -12.82
CA LYS A 42 -23.55 3.53 -12.76
C LYS A 42 -23.19 4.27 -11.46
N LYS A 43 -24.18 4.70 -10.67
CA LYS A 43 -23.94 5.32 -9.35
C LYS A 43 -23.48 4.29 -8.31
N TRP A 44 -23.98 3.06 -8.39
CA TRP A 44 -23.78 2.03 -7.36
C TRP A 44 -22.91 0.86 -7.83
N SER A 45 -22.79 0.65 -9.14
CA SER A 45 -22.03 -0.46 -9.71
C SER A 45 -20.97 0.07 -10.67
N SER A 46 -19.83 -0.63 -10.73
CA SER A 46 -18.72 -0.30 -11.63
C SER A 46 -18.58 -1.37 -12.70
N PRO A 47 -18.26 -0.99 -13.96
CA PRO A 47 -17.97 -1.96 -15.01
C PRO A 47 -16.80 -2.86 -14.60
N LYS A 48 -16.75 -4.08 -15.13
CA LYS A 48 -15.66 -5.02 -14.87
C LYS A 48 -14.30 -4.40 -15.21
N GLY A 49 -13.31 -4.67 -14.38
CA GLY A 49 -11.94 -4.14 -14.53
C GLY A 49 -11.79 -2.68 -14.10
N HIS A 50 -12.87 -1.95 -13.87
CA HIS A 50 -12.78 -0.58 -13.37
C HIS A 50 -12.25 -0.57 -11.94
N ARG A 51 -11.17 0.20 -11.70
CA ARG A 51 -10.58 0.42 -10.38
C ARG A 51 -11.21 1.65 -9.75
N LYS A 52 -11.86 1.45 -8.61
CA LYS A 52 -12.36 2.51 -7.75
C LYS A 52 -11.39 2.72 -6.59
N TYR A 53 -10.92 3.94 -6.44
CA TYR A 53 -10.22 4.40 -5.23
C TYR A 53 -11.27 4.99 -4.29
N ASN A 54 -11.39 4.45 -3.08
CA ASN A 54 -12.34 4.98 -2.11
C ASN A 54 -11.87 6.33 -1.56
N LYS A 55 -12.79 7.12 -1.01
CA LYS A 55 -12.46 8.44 -0.44
C LYS A 55 -11.53 8.35 0.79
N ASP A 56 -11.57 7.20 1.46
CA ASP A 56 -10.76 6.80 2.61
C ASP A 56 -9.60 5.86 2.20
N ALA A 57 -9.24 5.83 0.91
CA ALA A 57 -8.03 5.13 0.47
C ALA A 57 -6.79 5.72 1.15
N PHE A 58 -5.78 4.86 1.36
CA PHE A 58 -4.55 5.23 2.03
C PHE A 58 -3.34 4.67 1.29
N ILE A 59 -2.18 5.26 1.54
CA ILE A 59 -0.91 4.82 0.99
C ILE A 59 -0.05 4.28 2.14
N VAL A 60 0.54 3.11 1.94
CA VAL A 60 1.57 2.56 2.80
C VAL A 60 2.91 2.73 2.09
N ILE A 61 3.86 3.39 2.75
CA ILE A 61 5.23 3.53 2.27
C ILE A 61 6.06 2.49 3.02
N LYS A 62 6.72 1.57 2.29
CA LYS A 62 7.55 0.51 2.88
C LYS A 62 8.97 0.60 2.36
N ASN A 63 9.93 0.28 3.22
CA ASN A 63 11.33 0.10 2.86
C ASN A 63 11.67 -1.40 2.91
N ARG A 64 11.62 -2.06 1.75
CA ARG A 64 11.82 -3.51 1.65
C ARG A 64 13.28 -3.91 1.86
N SER A 65 14.23 -2.99 1.63
CA SER A 65 15.66 -3.24 1.93
C SER A 65 15.93 -3.46 3.42
N ARG A 66 14.99 -3.09 4.30
CA ARG A 66 15.13 -3.17 5.76
C ARG A 66 14.23 -4.23 6.40
N ASP A 67 13.53 -5.02 5.60
CA ASP A 67 12.73 -6.11 6.13
C ASP A 67 13.66 -7.20 6.70
N ASP A 68 13.53 -7.47 8.00
CA ASP A 68 14.22 -8.59 8.61
C ASP A 68 13.49 -9.89 8.28
N HIS A 69 14.03 -10.63 7.30
CA HIS A 69 13.50 -11.94 6.92
C HIS A 69 14.08 -13.08 7.77
N THR A 70 14.89 -12.79 8.79
CA THR A 70 15.35 -13.82 9.69
C THR A 70 14.18 -14.41 10.46
N LYS A 71 14.13 -15.75 10.51
CA LYS A 71 13.07 -16.45 11.24
C LYS A 71 13.35 -16.37 12.74
N SER A 72 12.29 -16.21 13.52
CA SER A 72 12.36 -16.38 14.97
C SER A 72 12.94 -17.75 15.31
N LYS A 73 13.81 -17.80 16.33
CA LYS A 73 14.34 -19.05 16.88
C LYS A 73 13.39 -19.57 17.94
N ALA A 74 13.16 -20.88 17.98
CA ALA A 74 12.48 -21.51 19.10
C ALA A 74 13.30 -21.28 20.38
N GLN A 75 12.65 -20.96 21.50
CA GLN A 75 13.33 -20.91 22.79
C GLN A 75 13.74 -22.33 23.18
N THR A 76 15.04 -22.58 23.24
CA THR A 76 15.59 -23.79 23.88
C THR A 76 15.77 -23.49 25.37
N ASN A 77 15.06 -24.23 26.22
CA ASN A 77 15.28 -24.18 27.67
C ASN A 77 16.55 -24.99 27.97
N GLU A 78 17.62 -24.31 28.39
CA GLU A 78 18.79 -24.92 29.06
C GLU A 78 18.60 -24.90 30.58
#